data_AF-A0A9E4ZQM5-F1
#
_entry.id   AF-A0A9E4ZQM5-F1
#
_cell.length_a   1.000
_cell.length_b   1.000
_cell.length_c   1.000
_cell.angle_alpha   90.00
_cell.angle_beta   90.00
_cell.angle_gamma   90.00
#
_symmetry.space_group_name_H-M   'P 1'
#
loop_
_entity.id
_entity.type
_entity.pdbx_description
1 polymer ?
#
loop_
_entity_poly.entity_id
_entity_poly.type
_entity_poly.pdbx_seq_one_letter_code
_entity_poly.pdbx_strand_id
1 'polypeptide(L)' 'MDSRKEKTLYSWIERELQVFIREFSEDSEIGPKINELKKAIAERSFKNLLEELKEIKNILDNRISYLYSSIKKEENR' A
#
# COMPACT_ATOMS: atom_id res chain seq x y z
N MET A 1 -8.08 6.99 -28.15
CA MET A 1 -8.37 8.12 -27.23
C MET A 1 -8.08 7.79 -25.76
N ASP A 2 -7.61 6.58 -25.42
CA ASP A 2 -7.46 6.11 -24.03
C ASP A 2 -6.12 6.42 -23.33
N SER A 3 -5.02 6.60 -24.05
CA SER A 3 -3.70 6.75 -23.41
C SER A 3 -3.57 8.00 -22.54
N ARG A 4 -4.32 9.08 -22.85
CA ARG A 4 -4.34 10.30 -22.04
C ARG A 4 -5.09 10.08 -20.73
N LYS A 5 -6.24 9.40 -20.76
CA LYS A 5 -7.04 9.11 -19.56
C LYS A 5 -6.30 8.16 -18.63
N GLU A 6 -5.65 7.15 -19.19
CA GLU A 6 -4.84 6.20 -18.42
C GLU A 6 -3.63 6.88 -17.77
N LYS A 7 -2.92 7.75 -18.50
CA LYS A 7 -1.83 8.55 -17.92
C LYS A 7 -2.33 9.43 -16.76
N THR A 8 -3.50 10.06 -16.89
CA THR A 8 -4.11 10.85 -15.82
C THR A 8 -4.44 10.00 -14.59
N LEU A 9 -4.91 8.75 -14.77
CA LEU A 9 -5.24 7.86 -13.67
C LEU A 9 -4.01 7.48 -12.85
N TYR A 10 -2.94 6.98 -13.47
CA TYR A 10 -1.74 6.57 -12.73
C TYR A 10 -1.04 7.73 -12.03
N SER A 11 -1.02 8.92 -12.66
CA SER A 11 -0.51 10.13 -12.00
C SER A 11 -1.38 10.58 -10.83
N TRP A 12 -2.70 10.40 -10.90
CA TRP A 12 -3.58 10.64 -9.77
C TRP A 12 -3.30 9.66 -8.63
N ILE A 13 -3.20 8.35 -8.92
CA ILE A 13 -2.90 7.30 -7.94
C ILE A 13 -1.56 7.57 -7.24
N GLU A 14 -0.51 7.89 -8.00
CA GLU A 14 0.81 8.22 -7.45
C GLU A 14 0.74 9.38 -6.45
N ARG A 15 -0.05 10.42 -6.78
CA ARG A 15 -0.22 11.58 -5.92
C ARG A 15 -0.98 11.24 -4.63
N GLU A 16 -2.08 10.48 -4.73
CA GLU A 16 -2.85 10.08 -3.54
C GLU A 16 -2.02 9.18 -2.60
N LEU A 17 -1.14 8.35 -3.16
CA LEU A 17 -0.29 7.44 -2.39
C LEU A 17 1.02 8.07 -1.90
N GLN A 18 1.35 9.30 -2.31
CA GLN A 18 2.66 9.90 -2.08
C GLN A 18 3.04 9.95 -0.58
N VAL A 19 2.10 10.33 0.29
CA VAL A 19 2.34 10.41 1.73
C VAL A 19 2.58 9.01 2.31
N PHE A 20 1.71 8.06 1.97
CA PHE A 20 1.83 6.67 2.40
C PHE A 20 3.16 6.06 1.96
N ILE A 21 3.54 6.25 0.70
CA ILE A 21 4.80 5.77 0.13
C ILE A 21 5.99 6.33 0.92
N ARG A 22 5.96 7.61 1.28
CA ARG A 22 7.05 8.25 2.03
C ARG A 22 7.14 7.73 3.46
N GLU A 23 6.01 7.53 4.12
CA GLU A 23 5.97 7.10 5.53
C GLU A 23 6.42 5.64 5.70
N PHE A 24 6.10 4.78 4.74
CA PHE A 24 6.30 3.35 4.86
C PHE A 24 7.45 2.81 3.99
N SER A 25 8.17 3.65 3.24
CA SER A 25 9.25 3.19 2.35
C SER A 25 10.39 2.48 3.07
N GLU A 26 10.61 2.80 4.35
CA GLU A 26 11.66 2.21 5.19
C GLU A 26 11.12 1.11 6.12
N ASP A 27 9.81 0.83 6.08
CA ASP A 27 9.23 -0.26 6.85
C ASP A 27 9.76 -1.60 6.32
N SER A 28 10.20 -2.48 7.23
CA SER A 28 10.85 -3.74 6.85
C SER A 28 9.94 -4.72 6.11
N GLU A 29 8.62 -4.59 6.27
CA GLU A 29 7.63 -5.48 5.66
C GLU A 29 6.89 -4.79 4.50
N ILE A 30 6.54 -3.52 4.67
CA ILE A 30 5.77 -2.74 3.70
C ILE A 30 6.70 -2.08 2.65
N GLY A 31 7.93 -1.73 3.01
CA GLY A 31 8.90 -1.08 2.11
C GLY A 31 9.15 -1.85 0.80
N PRO A 32 9.38 -3.19 0.84
CA PRO A 32 9.48 -4.00 -0.38
C PRO A 32 8.23 -3.92 -1.26
N LYS A 33 7.03 -3.92 -0.66
CA LYS A 33 5.75 -3.79 -1.38
C LYS A 33 5.56 -2.40 -1.99
N ILE A 34 6.05 -1.35 -1.33
CA ILE A 34 6.08 0.00 -1.90
C ILE A 34 6.96 0.08 -3.15
N ASN A 35 8.06 -0.66 -3.20
CA ASN A 35 8.91 -0.68 -4.39
C ASN A 35 8.20 -1.34 -5.58
N GLU A 36 7.51 -2.47 -5.35
CA GLU A 36 6.70 -3.11 -6.38
C GLU A 36 5.49 -2.25 -6.79
N LEU A 37 4.87 -1.55 -5.84
CA LEU A 37 3.78 -0.61 -6.10
C LEU A 37 4.24 0.54 -7.02
N LYS A 38 5.40 1.15 -6.75
CA LYS A 38 6.00 2.19 -7.60
C LYS A 38 6.27 1.67 -9.01
N LYS A 39 6.78 0.44 -9.12
CA LYS A 39 7.02 -0.22 -10.40
C LYS A 39 5.73 -0.45 -11.17
N ALA A 40 4.67 -0.94 -10.50
CA ALA A 40 3.36 -1.13 -11.11
C ALA A 40 2.74 0.18 -11.63
N ILE A 41 2.92 1.30 -10.90
CA ILE A 41 2.51 2.63 -11.35
C ILE A 41 3.28 3.06 -12.60
N ALA A 42 4.61 2.92 -12.59
CA ALA A 42 5.47 3.29 -13.71
C ALA A 42 5.17 2.47 -14.98
N GLU A 43 4.93 1.17 -14.82
CA GLU A 43 4.58 0.24 -15.88
C GLU A 43 3.11 0.32 -16.31
N ARG A 44 2.28 1.10 -15.58
CA ARG A 44 0.83 1.17 -15.78
C ARG A 44 0.15 -0.20 -15.75
N SER A 45 0.63 -1.06 -14.85
CA SER A 45 0.11 -2.41 -14.68
C SER A 45 -1.00 -2.43 -13.63
N PHE A 46 -2.25 -2.40 -14.09
CA PHE A 46 -3.42 -2.41 -13.19
C PHE A 46 -3.46 -3.66 -12.31
N LYS A 47 -3.13 -4.83 -12.88
CA LYS A 47 -3.13 -6.10 -12.15
C LYS A 47 -2.15 -6.05 -10.99
N ASN A 48 -0.90 -5.67 -11.26
CA ASN A 48 0.14 -5.64 -10.24
C ASN A 48 -0.17 -4.56 -9.19
N LEU A 49 -0.66 -3.39 -9.63
CA LEU A 49 -1.08 -2.34 -8.71
C LEU A 49 -2.13 -2.83 -7.71
N LEU A 50 -3.15 -3.53 -8.20
CA LEU A 50 -4.22 -4.08 -7.35
C LEU A 50 -3.71 -5.18 -6.41
N GLU A 51 -2.80 -6.03 -6.88
CA GLU A 51 -2.19 -7.10 -6.09
C GLU A 51 -1.38 -6.53 -4.92
N GLU A 52 -0.45 -5.59 -5.21
CA GLU A 52 0.38 -4.96 -4.17
C GLU A 52 -0.47 -4.18 -3.15
N LEU A 53 -1.50 -3.44 -3.59
CA LEU A 53 -2.40 -2.73 -2.67
C LEU A 53 -3.16 -3.69 -1.74
N LYS A 54 -3.56 -4.87 -2.23
CA LYS A 54 -4.24 -5.88 -1.40
C LYS A 54 -3.29 -6.48 -0.37
N GLU A 55 -2.06 -6.75 -0.76
CA GLU A 55 -1.06 -7.30 0.17
C GLU A 55 -0.69 -6.29 1.25
N ILE A 56 -0.47 -5.02 0.89
CA ILE A 56 -0.24 -3.94 1.85
C ILE A 56 -1.42 -3.84 2.82
N LYS A 57 -2.66 -3.88 2.32
CA LYS A 57 -3.85 -3.87 3.18
C LYS A 57 -3.87 -5.04 4.16
N ASN A 58 -3.56 -6.26 3.70
CA ASN A 58 -3.52 -7.44 4.56
C ASN A 58 -2.45 -7.33 5.67
N ILE A 59 -1.26 -6.80 5.34
CA ILE A 59 -0.20 -6.56 6.34
C ILE A 59 -0.70 -5.60 7.42
N LEU A 60 -1.31 -4.48 7.02
CA LEU A 60 -1.85 -3.50 7.96
C LEU A 60 -2.99 -4.08 8.80
N ASP A 61 -3.93 -4.82 8.20
CA ASP A 61 -5.04 -5.46 8.90
C ASP A 61 -4.52 -6.46 9.97
N ASN A 62 -3.47 -7.23 9.64
CA ASN A 62 -2.81 -8.13 10.58
C ASN A 62 -2.14 -7.40 11.74
N ARG A 63 -1.42 -6.31 11.46
CA ARG A 63 -0.78 -5.47 12.49
C ARG A 63 -1.81 -4.84 13.42
N ILE A 64 -2.90 -4.31 12.86
CA ILE A 64 -4.03 -3.75 13.62
C ILE A 64 -4.64 -4.83 14.52
N SER A 65 -4.92 -6.01 13.97
CA SER A 65 -5.48 -7.14 14.73
C SER A 65 -4.58 -7.56 15.89
N TYR A 66 -3.26 -7.61 15.64
CA TYR A 66 -2.27 -7.91 16.67
C TYR A 66 -2.28 -6.86 17.79
N LEU A 67 -2.28 -5.57 17.45
CA LEU A 67 -2.33 -4.47 18.42
C LEU A 67 -3.59 -4.52 19.27
N TYR A 68 -4.78 -4.68 18.66
CA TYR A 68 -6.03 -4.82 19.39
C TYR A 68 -6.01 -6.03 20.35
N SER A 69 -5.49 -7.17 19.89
CA SER A 69 -5.38 -8.36 20.74
C SER A 69 -4.44 -8.15 21.94
N SER A 70 -3.41 -7.31 21.77
CA SER A 70 -2.44 -7.00 22.82
C SER A 70 -3.03 -6.06 23.86
N ILE A 71 -3.70 -4.99 23.43
CA ILE A 71 -4.42 -4.05 24.31
C ILE A 71 -5.46 -4.81 25.15
N LYS A 72 -6.26 -5.69 24.53
CA LYS A 72 -7.26 -6.49 25.23
C LYS A 72 -6.64 -7.41 26.29
N LYS A 73 -5.43 -7.93 26.08
CA LYS A 73 -4.74 -8.77 27.06
C LYS A 73 -4.23 -7.96 28.26
N GLU A 74 -3.86 -6.70 28.05
CA GLU A 74 -3.45 -5.80 29.12
C GLU A 74 -4.64 -5.33 29.98
N GLU A 75 -5.81 -5.12 29.38
CA GLU A 75 -7.04 -4.77 30.12
C GLU A 75 -7.55 -5.90 31.05
N ASN A 76 -7.26 -7.16 30.72
CA ASN A 76 -7.70 -8.34 31.49
C ASN A 76 -6.64 -8.84 32.51
N ARG A 77 -5.57 -8.08 32.74
CA ARG A 77 -4.54 -8.36 33.75
C ARG A 77 -4.70 -7.44 34.95
#